data_AF-A0A2E9QC11-F1
#
_entry.id   AF-A0A2E9QC11-F1
#
_cell.length_a   1.000
_cell.length_b   1.000
_cell.length_c   1.000
_cell.angle_alpha   90.00
_cell.angle_beta   90.00
_cell.angle_gamma   90.00
#
_symmetry.space_group_name_H-M   'P 1'
#
loop_
_entity.id
_entity.type
_entity.pdbx_description
1 polymer ?
#
loop_
_entity_poly.entity_id
_entity_poly.type
_entity_poly.pdbx_seq_one_letter_code
_entity_poly.pdbx_strand_id
1 'polypeptide(L)'
;MTDIKFTRIIATLGPASAQEEQIRALIRAGADCFRLNFSHGSGQSMQSLLEKVRKASSAEGKYIPVLADIQGPKLRVGSLPSEGVELEKDSLFVITNRVVEGSATEVHSPYERLAQDLKPGHRVLLADGSIELKVESIEDMDVRCRVLHGGLLTSNKGMNLPDTEVSAHTLTDKDRADLEFISKSDIDLVAISFVRRAQDIRDARQALGESRIPVLAKLERPEALNQLNEILEEADGVMVARGDLGVEIEFERVPFVQKQILERASVRGKWAIVATEMLRSMVDHSRPTRAEVTDVANAVLDGADCVMLSEETAVGKHPALVIQAMMRILKTADAAESKHRQMFEADIISFAAGAAGAAVSAAERLGAKAIVVLAGSNVTALLLSKWRSRVPILALSGGEATLRRLNVLRGVVPLPIESQAGMEQQIKLADARLIEEGWAGPGDTIVVAGAIPLGEGKETNSIRFHRVRQR
;
A
#
# COMPACT_ATOMS: atom_id res chain seq x y z
N MET A 1 -13.51 -22.29 13.78
CA MET A 1 -12.15 -21.88 13.33
C MET A 1 -12.28 -21.59 11.85
N THR A 2 -12.26 -20.38 11.33
CA THR A 2 -11.52 -19.17 11.72
C THR A 2 -12.10 -18.01 10.90
N ASP A 3 -12.69 -16.98 11.52
CA ASP A 3 -13.05 -15.74 10.80
C ASP A 3 -11.86 -14.76 10.70
N ILE A 4 -10.65 -15.29 10.86
CA ILE A 4 -9.42 -14.51 10.91
C ILE A 4 -9.00 -14.21 9.48
N LYS A 5 -9.00 -12.92 9.18
CA LYS A 5 -8.47 -12.36 7.94
C LYS A 5 -6.95 -12.34 7.99
N PHE A 6 -6.29 -12.90 6.98
CA PHE A 6 -4.83 -12.82 6.86
C PHE A 6 -4.42 -11.63 6.00
N THR A 7 -4.87 -11.60 4.74
CA THR A 7 -4.58 -10.48 3.82
C THR A 7 -5.37 -9.25 4.24
N ARG A 8 -4.72 -8.08 4.28
CA ARG A 8 -5.34 -6.83 4.78
C ARG A 8 -5.99 -6.00 3.70
N ILE A 9 -6.90 -5.13 4.13
CA ILE A 9 -7.62 -4.17 3.27
C ILE A 9 -7.21 -2.76 3.66
N ILE A 10 -6.66 -2.03 2.69
CA ILE A 10 -6.46 -0.58 2.77
C ILE A 10 -7.64 0.09 2.06
N ALA A 11 -8.34 0.99 2.73
CA ALA A 11 -9.42 1.79 2.15
C ALA A 11 -8.98 3.25 2.01
N THR A 12 -9.14 3.83 0.83
CA THR A 12 -8.87 5.27 0.64
C THR A 12 -10.05 6.08 1.15
N LEU A 13 -9.78 7.07 2.00
CA LEU A 13 -10.80 8.01 2.48
C LEU A 13 -10.97 9.16 1.50
N GLY A 14 -12.23 9.56 1.29
CA GLY A 14 -12.60 10.65 0.40
C GLY A 14 -14.00 11.17 0.70
N PRO A 15 -14.61 11.96 -0.20
CA PRO A 15 -15.94 12.56 0.01
C PRO A 15 -17.02 11.57 0.46
N ALA A 16 -17.00 10.32 -0.02
CA ALA A 16 -17.99 9.29 0.32
C ALA A 16 -17.73 8.60 1.67
N SER A 17 -16.58 8.85 2.32
CA SER A 17 -16.12 8.11 3.50
C SER A 17 -15.41 8.94 4.57
N ALA A 18 -15.36 10.28 4.44
CA ALA A 18 -14.62 11.15 5.36
C ALA A 18 -15.37 11.54 6.65
N GLN A 19 -16.63 11.13 6.82
CA GLN A 19 -17.38 11.37 8.06
C GLN A 19 -17.12 10.27 9.08
N GLU A 20 -17.09 10.62 10.37
CA GLU A 20 -16.74 9.69 11.46
C GLU A 20 -17.58 8.41 11.45
N GLU A 21 -18.92 8.51 11.30
CA GLU A 21 -19.77 7.32 11.27
C GLU A 21 -19.53 6.44 10.02
N GLN A 22 -19.16 7.05 8.89
CA GLN A 22 -18.77 6.30 7.70
C GLN A 22 -17.44 5.56 7.93
N ILE A 23 -16.46 6.23 8.54
CA ILE A 23 -15.19 5.60 8.92
C ILE A 23 -15.45 4.41 9.87
N ARG A 24 -16.30 4.57 10.88
CA ARG A 24 -16.71 3.48 11.78
C ARG A 24 -17.37 2.33 10.99
N ALA A 25 -18.25 2.65 10.05
CA ALA A 25 -18.87 1.64 9.18
C ALA A 25 -17.83 0.88 8.33
N LEU A 26 -16.79 1.56 7.83
CA LEU A 26 -15.68 0.91 7.11
C LEU A 26 -14.85 0.00 8.03
N ILE A 27 -14.58 0.42 9.27
CA ILE A 27 -13.88 -0.41 10.27
C ILE A 27 -14.69 -1.69 10.54
N ARG A 28 -15.98 -1.57 10.81
CA ARG A 28 -16.89 -2.72 11.02
C ARG A 28 -16.98 -3.62 9.80
N ALA A 29 -16.96 -3.04 8.61
CA ALA A 29 -16.96 -3.80 7.35
C ALA A 29 -15.67 -4.60 7.13
N GLY A 30 -14.56 -4.20 7.77
CA GLY A 30 -13.29 -4.90 7.74
C GLY A 30 -12.12 -4.12 7.13
N ALA A 31 -12.13 -2.79 7.13
CA ALA A 31 -10.92 -2.01 6.82
C ALA A 31 -9.83 -2.26 7.88
N ASP A 32 -8.58 -2.49 7.46
CA ASP A 32 -7.44 -2.61 8.38
C ASP A 32 -6.58 -1.35 8.43
N CYS A 33 -6.66 -0.51 7.40
CA CYS A 33 -5.86 0.69 7.26
C CYS A 33 -6.60 1.71 6.41
N PHE A 34 -6.41 2.99 6.71
CA PHE A 34 -6.94 4.08 5.89
C PHE A 34 -5.84 4.80 5.15
N ARG A 35 -5.99 4.94 3.84
CA ARG A 35 -5.15 5.79 3.00
C ARG A 35 -5.69 7.20 2.97
N LEU A 36 -4.82 8.17 3.26
CA LEU A 36 -5.06 9.59 3.02
C LEU A 36 -4.26 10.02 1.79
N ASN A 37 -4.95 10.47 0.75
CA ASN A 37 -4.31 10.92 -0.49
C ASN A 37 -3.99 12.42 -0.41
N PHE A 38 -2.71 12.77 -0.30
CA PHE A 38 -2.24 14.14 -0.18
C PHE A 38 -2.28 14.92 -1.50
N SER A 39 -2.70 14.30 -2.61
CA SER A 39 -2.91 14.99 -3.90
C SER A 39 -4.10 15.96 -3.88
N HIS A 40 -5.02 15.84 -2.92
CA HIS A 40 -6.31 16.56 -2.93
C HIS A 40 -6.58 17.39 -1.67
N GLY A 41 -5.60 17.60 -0.79
CA GLY A 41 -5.82 18.36 0.43
C GLY A 41 -4.56 19.01 1.02
N SER A 42 -4.79 20.00 1.87
CA SER A 42 -3.76 20.67 2.67
C SER A 42 -3.49 19.95 3.98
N GLY A 43 -2.37 20.22 4.64
CA GLY A 43 -2.03 19.65 5.95
C GLY A 43 -3.14 19.82 7.00
N GLN A 44 -3.86 20.95 7.02
CA GLN A 44 -4.99 21.16 7.93
C GLN A 44 -6.17 20.20 7.66
N SER A 45 -6.52 20.00 6.39
CA SER A 45 -7.59 19.06 6.02
C SER A 45 -7.22 17.61 6.37
N MET A 46 -5.94 17.25 6.21
CA MET A 46 -5.42 15.93 6.55
C MET A 46 -5.41 15.69 8.06
N GLN A 47 -5.06 16.71 8.86
CA GLN A 47 -5.11 16.64 10.32
C GLN A 47 -6.52 16.36 10.84
N SER A 48 -7.53 17.10 10.33
CA SER A 48 -8.92 16.88 10.73
C SER A 48 -9.41 15.46 10.38
N LEU A 49 -9.01 14.94 9.22
CA LEU A 49 -9.37 13.58 8.81
C LEU A 49 -8.67 12.52 9.66
N LEU A 50 -7.39 12.73 10.00
CA LEU A 50 -6.64 11.87 10.92
C LEU A 50 -7.31 11.79 12.30
N GLU A 51 -7.74 12.91 12.86
CA GLU A 51 -8.46 12.96 14.14
C GLU A 51 -9.76 12.15 14.13
N LYS A 52 -10.54 12.25 13.04
CA LYS A 52 -11.74 11.43 12.85
C LYS A 52 -11.42 9.95 12.78
N VAL A 53 -10.34 9.56 12.10
CA VAL A 53 -9.87 8.16 12.08
C VAL A 53 -9.52 7.69 13.47
N ARG A 54 -8.78 8.48 14.25
CA ARG A 54 -8.40 8.12 15.64
C ARG A 54 -9.61 7.95 16.54
N LYS A 55 -10.57 8.88 16.46
CA LYS A 55 -11.82 8.79 17.24
C LYS A 55 -12.66 7.57 16.85
N ALA A 56 -12.83 7.32 15.55
CA ALA A 56 -13.54 6.14 15.06
C ALA A 56 -12.84 4.83 15.48
N SER A 57 -11.52 4.77 15.37
CA SER A 57 -10.69 3.62 15.76
C SER A 57 -10.87 3.29 17.26
N SER A 58 -10.81 4.31 18.11
CA SER A 58 -11.03 4.18 19.57
C SER A 58 -12.46 3.73 19.88
N ALA A 59 -13.46 4.33 19.24
CA ALA A 59 -14.87 3.96 19.44
C ALA A 59 -15.20 2.51 19.03
N GLU A 60 -14.47 1.96 18.05
CA GLU A 60 -14.62 0.56 17.63
C GLU A 60 -13.65 -0.41 18.35
N GLY A 61 -12.80 0.09 19.26
CA GLY A 61 -11.81 -0.72 19.98
C GLY A 61 -10.80 -1.40 19.05
N LYS A 62 -10.44 -0.76 17.92
CA LYS A 62 -9.49 -1.28 16.93
C LYS A 62 -8.28 -0.35 16.84
N TYR A 63 -7.15 -0.89 16.43
CA TYR A 63 -5.93 -0.13 16.16
C TYR A 63 -5.76 0.04 14.64
N ILE A 64 -6.36 1.09 14.07
CA ILE A 64 -6.36 1.31 12.63
C ILE A 64 -5.22 2.26 12.21
N PRO A 65 -4.19 1.76 11.51
CA PRO A 65 -3.14 2.59 10.98
C PRO A 65 -3.61 3.50 9.83
N VAL A 66 -2.90 4.62 9.68
CA VAL A 66 -3.06 5.55 8.58
C VAL A 66 -1.83 5.53 7.67
N LEU A 67 -2.08 5.36 6.38
CA LEU A 67 -1.10 5.45 5.30
C LEU A 67 -1.25 6.82 4.62
N ALA A 68 -0.23 7.67 4.73
CA ALA A 68 -0.14 8.88 3.92
C ALA A 68 0.41 8.56 2.53
N ASP A 69 -0.31 8.91 1.48
CA ASP A 69 0.14 8.76 0.10
C ASP A 69 0.46 10.14 -0.48
N ILE A 70 1.75 10.46 -0.62
CA ILE A 70 2.22 11.75 -1.12
C ILE A 70 2.14 11.80 -2.65
N GLN A 71 2.01 13.00 -3.21
CA GLN A 71 1.61 13.18 -4.60
C GLN A 71 2.74 12.84 -5.58
N GLY A 72 3.96 13.29 -5.31
CA GLY A 72 5.07 13.21 -6.25
C GLY A 72 4.89 14.09 -7.50
N PRO A 73 5.82 14.01 -8.47
CA PRO A 73 5.87 14.86 -9.66
C PRO A 73 4.87 14.41 -10.73
N LYS A 74 3.57 14.48 -10.44
CA LYS A 74 2.54 14.15 -11.44
C LYS A 74 2.52 15.23 -12.53
N LEU A 75 3.04 14.89 -13.71
CA LEU A 75 3.00 15.76 -14.88
C LEU A 75 1.55 15.91 -15.36
N ARG A 76 1.18 17.11 -15.81
CA ARG A 76 -0.19 17.44 -16.21
C ARG A 76 -0.17 18.41 -17.38
N VAL A 77 -1.27 18.46 -18.12
CA VAL A 77 -1.55 19.58 -19.04
C VAL A 77 -2.16 20.76 -18.28
N GLY A 78 -2.04 21.95 -18.84
CA GLY A 78 -2.60 23.18 -18.29
C GLY A 78 -4.12 23.30 -18.48
N SER A 79 -4.58 24.54 -18.48
CA SER A 79 -6.00 24.87 -18.63
C SER A 79 -6.47 24.71 -20.08
N LEU A 80 -7.67 24.17 -20.21
CA LEU A 80 -8.46 23.99 -21.43
C LEU A 80 -9.87 24.55 -21.18
N PRO A 81 -10.66 24.82 -22.23
CA PRO A 81 -12.08 25.13 -22.13
C PRO A 81 -12.83 24.14 -21.23
N SER A 82 -13.91 24.61 -20.61
CA SER A 82 -14.66 23.87 -19.57
C SER A 82 -15.24 22.55 -20.06
N GLU A 83 -15.63 22.52 -21.33
CA GLU A 83 -16.15 21.40 -22.08
C GLU A 83 -15.06 20.40 -22.49
N GLY A 84 -13.79 20.79 -22.35
CA GLY A 84 -12.64 20.07 -22.89
C GLY A 84 -12.48 20.29 -24.38
N VAL A 85 -11.54 19.54 -24.95
CA VAL A 85 -11.18 19.63 -26.37
C VAL A 85 -11.01 18.22 -26.92
N GLU A 86 -11.64 17.95 -28.05
CA GLU A 86 -11.47 16.67 -28.76
C GLU A 86 -10.20 16.73 -29.61
N LEU A 87 -9.27 15.78 -29.40
CA LEU A 87 -8.11 15.60 -30.26
C LEU A 87 -8.40 14.57 -31.33
N GLU A 88 -8.31 14.95 -32.59
CA GLU A 88 -8.59 14.05 -33.71
C GLU A 88 -7.36 13.22 -34.09
N LYS A 89 -7.56 11.95 -34.45
CA LYS A 89 -6.50 11.08 -34.95
C LYS A 89 -5.81 11.70 -36.17
N ASP A 90 -4.50 11.51 -36.26
CA ASP A 90 -3.60 12.00 -37.32
C ASP A 90 -3.44 13.53 -37.38
N SER A 91 -4.11 14.28 -36.49
CA SER A 91 -3.92 15.72 -36.36
C SER A 91 -2.58 16.07 -35.69
N LEU A 92 -2.14 17.31 -35.90
CA LEU A 92 -0.99 17.89 -35.21
C LEU A 92 -1.45 18.54 -33.91
N PHE A 93 -0.71 18.26 -32.84
CA PHE A 93 -0.95 18.82 -31.52
C PHE A 93 0.36 19.27 -30.88
N VAL A 94 0.39 20.47 -30.32
CA VAL A 94 1.59 21.05 -29.72
C VAL A 94 1.47 21.05 -28.20
N ILE A 95 2.46 20.50 -27.51
CA ILE A 95 2.60 20.68 -26.07
C ILE A 95 3.74 21.67 -25.84
N THR A 96 3.44 22.77 -25.17
CA THR A 96 4.40 23.87 -25.02
C THR A 96 4.54 24.31 -23.57
N ASN A 97 5.70 24.83 -23.20
CA ASN A 97 5.90 25.49 -21.92
C ASN A 97 5.40 26.93 -21.89
N ARG A 98 5.04 27.52 -23.03
CA ARG A 98 4.41 28.84 -23.08
C ARG A 98 3.06 28.79 -22.38
N VAL A 99 2.71 29.87 -21.67
CA VAL A 99 1.38 30.01 -21.08
C VAL A 99 0.41 30.36 -22.22
N VAL A 100 -0.37 29.37 -22.64
CA VAL A 100 -1.39 29.47 -23.69
C VAL A 100 -2.72 28.94 -23.16
N GLU A 101 -3.82 29.48 -23.68
CA GLU A 101 -5.14 28.87 -23.46
C GLU A 101 -5.22 27.60 -24.32
N GLY A 102 -5.47 26.46 -23.69
CA GLY A 102 -5.49 25.18 -24.41
C GLY A 102 -6.57 25.14 -25.49
N SER A 103 -6.27 24.48 -26.61
CA SER A 103 -7.16 24.32 -27.76
C SER A 103 -6.96 22.96 -28.42
N ALA A 104 -7.62 22.70 -29.55
CA ALA A 104 -7.45 21.47 -30.34
C ALA A 104 -6.06 21.34 -31.00
N THR A 105 -5.28 22.42 -31.01
CA THR A 105 -3.97 22.47 -31.69
C THR A 105 -2.80 22.63 -30.73
N GLU A 106 -3.01 23.20 -29.55
CA GLU A 106 -1.94 23.37 -28.57
C GLU A 106 -2.42 23.37 -27.12
N VAL A 107 -1.54 23.00 -26.20
CA VAL A 107 -1.78 23.10 -24.75
C VAL A 107 -0.51 23.44 -23.98
N HIS A 108 -0.67 24.21 -22.91
CA HIS A 108 0.39 24.46 -21.95
C HIS A 108 0.75 23.19 -21.15
N SER A 109 2.03 22.99 -20.85
CA SER A 109 2.52 22.09 -19.82
C SER A 109 3.36 22.86 -18.79
N PRO A 110 3.06 22.74 -17.48
CA PRO A 110 3.85 23.36 -16.43
C PRO A 110 5.23 22.67 -16.24
N TYR A 111 5.49 21.56 -16.94
CA TYR A 111 6.76 20.87 -16.84
C TYR A 111 7.84 21.54 -17.70
N GLU A 112 8.56 22.50 -17.12
CA GLU A 112 9.54 23.36 -17.82
C GLU A 112 10.63 22.59 -18.61
N ARG A 113 10.91 21.34 -18.23
CA ARG A 113 11.93 20.50 -18.85
C ARG A 113 11.41 19.59 -19.97
N LEU A 114 10.16 19.77 -20.40
CA LEU A 114 9.48 18.88 -21.34
C LEU A 114 10.22 18.77 -22.67
N ALA A 115 10.55 19.89 -23.30
CA ALA A 115 11.23 19.93 -24.59
C ALA A 115 12.68 19.41 -24.53
N GLN A 116 13.33 19.50 -23.36
CA GLN A 116 14.71 19.02 -23.17
C GLN A 116 14.76 17.51 -22.93
N ASP A 117 13.73 16.94 -22.29
CA ASP A 117 13.70 15.52 -21.96
C ASP A 117 13.17 14.67 -23.13
N LEU A 118 12.18 15.17 -23.88
CA LEU A 118 11.59 14.44 -24.99
C LEU A 118 12.51 14.40 -26.22
N LYS A 119 12.30 13.37 -27.07
CA LYS A 119 12.97 13.25 -28.37
C LYS A 119 11.96 12.86 -29.45
N PRO A 120 12.22 13.20 -30.72
CA PRO A 120 11.43 12.67 -31.84
C PRO A 120 11.27 11.15 -31.75
N GLY A 121 10.04 10.69 -31.94
CA GLY A 121 9.65 9.29 -31.83
C GLY A 121 9.13 8.85 -30.46
N HIS A 122 9.38 9.61 -29.38
CA HIS A 122 8.86 9.30 -28.05
C HIS A 122 7.33 9.41 -28.02
N ARG A 123 6.69 8.56 -27.21
CA ARG A 123 5.26 8.64 -26.93
C ARG A 123 4.98 9.63 -25.80
N VAL A 124 3.86 10.32 -25.93
CA VAL A 124 3.26 11.14 -24.87
C VAL A 124 1.84 10.66 -24.69
N LEU A 125 1.52 10.20 -23.49
CA LEU A 125 0.20 9.70 -23.14
C LEU A 125 -0.52 10.74 -22.30
N LEU A 126 -1.76 11.06 -22.67
CA LEU A 126 -2.59 12.03 -21.95
C LEU A 126 -3.84 11.34 -21.42
N ALA A 127 -4.41 11.92 -20.36
CA ALA A 127 -5.65 11.45 -19.73
C ALA A 127 -5.58 9.94 -19.39
N ASP A 128 -4.56 9.58 -18.62
CA ASP A 128 -4.32 8.23 -18.10
C ASP A 128 -4.23 7.17 -19.23
N GLY A 129 -3.60 7.54 -20.35
CA GLY A 129 -3.34 6.65 -21.48
C GLY A 129 -4.44 6.57 -22.54
N SER A 130 -5.58 7.25 -22.33
CA SER A 130 -6.69 7.24 -23.30
C SER A 130 -6.37 7.99 -24.61
N ILE A 131 -5.47 8.96 -24.55
CA ILE A 131 -4.97 9.70 -25.71
C ILE A 131 -3.48 9.40 -25.86
N GLU A 132 -3.06 9.03 -27.06
CA GLU A 132 -1.66 8.74 -27.38
C GLU A 132 -1.17 9.68 -28.48
N LEU A 133 -0.04 10.32 -28.19
CA LEU A 133 0.65 11.20 -29.10
C LEU A 133 2.06 10.65 -29.37
N LYS A 134 2.60 10.97 -30.54
CA LYS A 134 4.00 10.68 -30.90
C LYS A 134 4.73 11.96 -31.27
N VAL A 135 5.85 12.22 -30.62
CA VAL A 135 6.67 13.40 -30.90
C VAL A 135 7.22 13.31 -32.33
N GLU A 136 6.95 14.31 -33.16
CA GLU A 136 7.50 14.43 -34.51
C GLU A 136 8.76 15.31 -34.52
N SER A 137 8.68 16.47 -33.87
CA SER A 137 9.80 17.40 -33.78
C SER A 137 9.70 18.24 -32.51
N ILE A 138 10.82 18.87 -32.15
CA ILE A 138 10.91 19.80 -31.03
C ILE A 138 11.54 21.08 -31.58
N GLU A 139 10.85 22.20 -31.40
CA GLU A 139 11.29 23.53 -31.83
C GLU A 139 11.22 24.47 -30.63
N ASP A 140 12.38 24.89 -30.12
CA ASP A 140 12.51 25.66 -28.88
C ASP A 140 11.80 24.99 -27.70
N MET A 141 10.64 25.52 -27.31
CA MET A 141 9.81 25.04 -26.19
C MET A 141 8.58 24.25 -26.65
N ASP A 142 8.40 24.11 -27.97
CA ASP A 142 7.23 23.48 -28.57
C ASP A 142 7.56 22.04 -28.96
N VAL A 143 6.88 21.09 -28.31
CA VAL A 143 6.90 19.68 -28.66
C VAL A 143 5.75 19.43 -29.63
N ARG A 144 6.08 19.23 -30.90
CA ARG A 144 5.09 18.94 -31.94
C ARG A 144 4.84 17.45 -32.00
N CYS A 145 3.59 17.06 -31.82
CA CYS A 145 3.19 15.68 -31.79
C CYS A 145 2.14 15.37 -32.86
N ARG A 146 2.15 14.13 -33.35
CA ARG A 146 1.05 13.51 -34.08
C ARG A 146 0.13 12.81 -33.10
N VAL A 147 -1.18 13.05 -33.21
CA VAL A 147 -2.18 12.29 -32.45
C VAL A 147 -2.32 10.89 -33.07
N LEU A 148 -1.91 9.85 -32.36
CA LEU A 148 -2.09 8.45 -32.80
C LEU A 148 -3.47 7.92 -32.43
N HIS A 149 -3.89 8.23 -31.19
CA HIS A 149 -5.19 7.90 -30.65
C HIS A 149 -5.79 9.17 -30.03
N GLY A 150 -6.91 9.59 -30.60
CA GLY A 150 -7.63 10.80 -30.20
C GLY A 150 -8.60 10.57 -29.04
N GLY A 151 -9.21 11.66 -28.58
CA GLY A 151 -10.21 11.65 -27.51
C GLY A 151 -10.36 13.00 -26.82
N LEU A 152 -11.25 13.05 -25.82
CA LEU A 152 -11.54 14.25 -25.05
C LEU A 152 -10.44 14.56 -24.03
N LEU A 153 -9.73 15.66 -24.23
CA LEU A 153 -8.77 16.20 -23.27
C LEU A 153 -9.42 17.32 -22.45
N THR A 154 -9.36 17.21 -21.12
CA THR A 154 -9.83 18.27 -20.21
C THR A 154 -8.67 18.88 -19.42
N SER A 155 -8.92 20.04 -18.79
CA SER A 155 -7.94 20.73 -17.94
C SER A 155 -7.29 19.82 -16.89
N ASN A 156 -6.00 20.05 -16.62
CA ASN A 156 -5.23 19.42 -15.53
C ASN A 156 -5.14 17.88 -15.59
N LYS A 157 -5.43 17.27 -16.75
CA LYS A 157 -5.28 15.82 -16.97
C LYS A 157 -3.82 15.40 -16.90
N GLY A 158 -3.59 14.17 -16.44
CA GLY A 158 -2.25 13.60 -16.31
C GLY A 158 -1.56 13.45 -17.67
N MET A 159 -0.25 13.59 -17.65
CA MET A 159 0.64 13.34 -18.79
C MET A 159 1.70 12.31 -18.36
N ASN A 160 1.92 11.31 -19.20
CA ASN A 160 2.85 10.21 -18.96
C ASN A 160 3.82 10.12 -20.15
N LEU A 161 5.10 9.85 -19.87
CA LEU A 161 6.19 9.91 -20.85
C LEU A 161 6.97 8.57 -20.83
N PRO A 162 6.36 7.47 -21.30
CA PRO A 162 6.87 6.11 -21.08
C PRO A 162 8.26 5.85 -21.69
N ASP A 163 8.63 6.59 -22.74
CA ASP A 163 9.91 6.44 -23.43
C ASP A 163 10.97 7.45 -22.95
N THR A 164 10.67 8.24 -21.92
CA THR A 164 11.47 9.40 -21.52
C THR A 164 11.95 9.29 -20.08
N GLU A 165 13.25 9.50 -19.86
CA GLU A 165 13.78 9.71 -18.52
C GLU A 165 13.44 11.13 -18.04
N VAL A 166 12.45 11.24 -17.16
CA VAL A 166 11.93 12.54 -16.70
C VAL A 166 12.93 13.19 -15.74
N SER A 167 13.43 14.38 -16.04
CA SER A 167 14.36 15.13 -15.18
C SER A 167 13.75 15.66 -13.87
N ALA A 168 12.43 15.64 -13.70
CA ALA A 168 11.75 16.10 -12.49
C ALA A 168 12.27 15.40 -11.23
N HIS A 169 12.38 16.13 -10.12
CA HIS A 169 12.68 15.54 -8.82
C HIS A 169 11.50 14.69 -8.34
N THR A 170 11.81 13.56 -7.70
CA THR A 170 10.78 12.64 -7.17
C THR A 170 10.00 13.26 -5.99
N LEU A 171 10.63 14.16 -5.23
CA LEU A 171 9.95 14.94 -4.19
C LEU A 171 9.85 16.39 -4.63
N THR A 172 8.61 16.88 -4.76
CA THR A 172 8.31 18.30 -4.99
C THR A 172 8.47 19.10 -3.69
N ASP A 173 8.47 20.44 -3.78
CA ASP A 173 8.48 21.30 -2.58
C ASP A 173 7.25 21.05 -1.69
N LYS A 174 6.10 20.78 -2.33
CA LYS A 174 4.88 20.37 -1.63
C LYS A 174 5.10 19.04 -0.90
N ASP A 175 5.68 18.04 -1.56
CA ASP A 175 5.93 16.73 -0.93
C ASP A 175 6.88 16.86 0.27
N ARG A 176 7.89 17.74 0.20
CA ARG A 176 8.79 18.01 1.34
C ARG A 176 8.04 18.61 2.52
N ALA A 177 7.16 19.58 2.27
CA ALA A 177 6.30 20.15 3.31
C ALA A 177 5.32 19.12 3.89
N ASP A 178 4.76 18.25 3.05
CA ASP A 178 3.88 17.17 3.48
C ASP A 178 4.63 16.14 4.34
N LEU A 179 5.86 15.76 3.97
CA LEU A 179 6.69 14.85 4.76
C LEU A 179 7.08 15.48 6.10
N GLU A 180 7.37 16.77 6.14
CA GLU A 180 7.60 17.48 7.40
C GLU A 180 6.37 17.43 8.31
N PHE A 181 5.17 17.70 7.76
CA PHE A 181 3.91 17.54 8.49
C PHE A 181 3.74 16.10 8.99
N ILE A 182 3.88 15.10 8.11
CA ILE A 182 3.74 13.67 8.42
C ILE A 182 4.68 13.26 9.56
N SER A 183 5.92 13.74 9.58
CA SER A 183 6.90 13.41 10.63
C SER A 183 6.48 13.85 12.04
N LYS A 184 5.60 14.85 12.14
CA LYS A 184 5.10 15.42 13.41
C LYS A 184 3.68 14.97 13.74
N SER A 185 3.01 14.28 12.81
CA SER A 185 1.64 13.79 12.97
C SER A 185 1.62 12.35 13.48
N ASP A 186 0.46 11.92 13.98
CA ASP A 186 0.23 10.54 14.39
C ASP A 186 -0.04 9.63 13.17
N ILE A 187 0.75 9.74 12.10
CA ILE A 187 0.64 8.92 10.88
C ILE A 187 1.54 7.68 11.01
N ASP A 188 1.07 6.54 10.52
CA ASP A 188 1.71 5.26 10.81
C ASP A 188 2.64 4.79 9.70
N LEU A 189 2.37 5.17 8.46
CA LEU A 189 3.04 4.73 7.23
C LEU A 189 3.04 5.85 6.19
N VAL A 190 4.03 5.90 5.30
CA VAL A 190 4.04 6.82 4.14
C VAL A 190 4.38 6.08 2.85
N ALA A 191 3.69 6.41 1.76
CA ALA A 191 3.97 5.92 0.42
C ALA A 191 4.45 7.06 -0.49
N ILE A 192 5.57 6.83 -1.18
CA ILE A 192 6.23 7.78 -2.06
C ILE A 192 5.84 7.45 -3.51
N SER A 193 5.18 8.38 -4.20
CA SER A 193 4.76 8.24 -5.60
C SER A 193 5.94 8.38 -6.57
N PHE A 194 5.81 7.77 -7.75
CA PHE A 194 6.74 7.86 -8.87
C PHE A 194 8.21 7.58 -8.52
N VAL A 195 8.45 6.63 -7.59
CA VAL A 195 9.81 6.19 -7.25
C VAL A 195 10.45 5.55 -8.47
N ARG A 196 11.72 5.89 -8.74
CA ARG A 196 12.51 5.37 -9.86
C ARG A 196 13.80 4.71 -9.41
N ARG A 197 14.34 5.12 -8.26
CA ARG A 197 15.63 4.66 -7.74
C ARG A 197 15.68 4.67 -6.22
N ALA A 198 16.63 3.92 -5.66
CA ALA A 198 16.89 3.85 -4.23
C ALA A 198 17.08 5.22 -3.55
N GLN A 199 17.71 6.17 -4.26
CA GLN A 199 17.93 7.51 -3.74
C GLN A 199 16.63 8.26 -3.41
N ASP A 200 15.54 8.00 -4.14
CA ASP A 200 14.25 8.66 -3.89
C ASP A 200 13.70 8.30 -2.49
N ILE A 201 13.93 7.05 -2.07
CA ILE A 201 13.55 6.57 -0.73
C ILE A 201 14.44 7.18 0.35
N ARG A 202 15.75 7.31 0.08
CA ARG A 202 16.69 7.97 1.01
C ARG A 202 16.34 9.44 1.19
N ASP A 203 16.02 10.14 0.11
CA ASP A 203 15.60 11.55 0.15
C ASP A 203 14.30 11.72 0.95
N ALA A 204 13.34 10.80 0.79
CA ALA A 204 12.11 10.80 1.57
C ALA A 204 12.37 10.54 3.07
N ARG A 205 13.24 9.57 3.41
CA ARG A 205 13.66 9.34 4.80
C ARG A 205 14.36 10.56 5.40
N GLN A 206 15.22 11.22 4.64
CA GLN A 206 15.87 12.46 5.09
C GLN A 206 14.83 13.56 5.39
N ALA A 207 13.81 13.71 4.53
CA ALA A 207 12.74 14.69 4.74
C ALA A 207 11.85 14.37 5.94
N LEU A 208 11.74 13.09 6.33
CA LEU A 208 11.05 12.67 7.56
C LEU A 208 11.87 12.91 8.84
N GLY A 209 13.14 13.30 8.72
CA GLY A 209 14.04 13.55 9.85
C GLY A 209 14.24 12.30 10.72
N GLU A 210 14.10 12.47 12.04
CA GLU A 210 14.25 11.38 13.03
C GLU A 210 13.05 10.42 13.09
N SER A 211 12.00 10.67 12.31
CA SER A 211 10.80 9.85 12.33
C SER A 211 11.08 8.44 11.80
N ARG A 212 10.60 7.44 12.55
CA ARG A 212 10.68 6.02 12.18
C ARG A 212 9.40 5.52 11.51
N ILE A 213 8.73 6.39 10.76
CA ILE A 213 7.57 6.01 9.94
C ILE A 213 8.09 5.15 8.77
N PRO A 214 7.55 3.94 8.55
CA PRO A 214 7.93 3.12 7.42
C PRO A 214 7.62 3.80 6.08
N VAL A 215 8.56 3.72 5.15
CA VAL A 215 8.51 4.34 3.81
C VAL A 215 8.28 3.26 2.77
N LEU A 216 7.19 3.39 2.02
CA LEU A 216 6.81 2.50 0.92
C LEU A 216 7.13 3.13 -0.43
N ALA A 217 7.73 2.36 -1.34
CA ALA A 217 7.91 2.77 -2.72
C ALA A 217 6.67 2.44 -3.56
N LYS A 218 6.04 3.43 -4.20
CA LYS A 218 5.01 3.16 -5.20
C LYS A 218 5.68 2.92 -6.54
N LEU A 219 5.46 1.71 -7.07
CA LEU A 219 6.07 1.24 -8.30
C LEU A 219 5.13 1.55 -9.47
N GLU A 220 5.35 2.72 -10.04
CA GLU A 220 4.51 3.34 -11.10
C GLU A 220 5.32 3.59 -12.37
N ARG A 221 6.65 3.40 -12.31
CA ARG A 221 7.61 3.83 -13.32
C ARG A 221 8.42 2.64 -13.86
N PRO A 222 8.67 2.53 -15.17
CA PRO A 222 9.50 1.48 -15.75
C PRO A 222 10.91 1.43 -15.16
N GLU A 223 11.49 2.59 -14.85
CA GLU A 223 12.84 2.70 -14.25
C GLU A 223 12.92 2.03 -12.88
N ALA A 224 11.81 2.07 -12.13
CA ALA A 224 11.70 1.42 -10.83
C ALA A 224 11.81 -0.11 -10.94
N LEU A 225 11.36 -0.68 -12.05
CA LEU A 225 11.44 -2.12 -12.30
C LEU A 225 12.88 -2.56 -12.57
N ASN A 226 13.65 -1.70 -13.26
CA ASN A 226 15.06 -1.93 -13.55
C ASN A 226 15.93 -1.85 -12.28
N GLN A 227 15.58 -0.95 -11.34
CA GLN A 227 16.29 -0.73 -10.07
C GLN A 227 15.56 -1.33 -8.85
N LEU A 228 14.71 -2.33 -9.10
CA LEU A 228 13.78 -2.83 -8.07
C LEU A 228 14.51 -3.39 -6.85
N ASN A 229 15.66 -4.03 -7.03
CA ASN A 229 16.40 -4.62 -5.93
C ASN A 229 16.97 -3.55 -5.00
N GLU A 230 17.59 -2.52 -5.57
CA GLU A 230 18.17 -1.39 -4.85
C GLU A 230 17.08 -0.58 -4.14
N ILE A 231 15.91 -0.39 -4.78
CA ILE A 231 14.75 0.23 -4.13
C ILE A 231 14.28 -0.60 -2.93
N LEU A 232 14.19 -1.93 -3.08
CA LEU A 232 13.76 -2.82 -2.01
C LEU A 232 14.74 -2.85 -0.83
N GLU A 233 16.04 -2.66 -1.06
CA GLU A 233 17.03 -2.55 0.01
C GLU A 233 16.73 -1.34 0.91
N GLU A 234 16.38 -0.21 0.32
CA GLU A 234 16.12 1.05 1.04
C GLU A 234 14.69 1.18 1.57
N ALA A 235 13.68 0.61 0.91
CA ALA A 235 12.27 0.75 1.28
C ALA A 235 11.84 -0.25 2.37
N ASP A 236 10.83 0.11 3.16
CA ASP A 236 10.21 -0.79 4.15
C ASP A 236 9.11 -1.66 3.50
N GLY A 237 8.61 -1.23 2.35
CA GLY A 237 7.63 -1.93 1.56
C GLY A 237 7.46 -1.33 0.16
N VAL A 238 6.59 -1.93 -0.62
CA VAL A 238 6.25 -1.51 -1.98
C VAL A 238 4.75 -1.52 -2.18
N MET A 239 4.29 -0.67 -3.09
CA MET A 239 2.92 -0.66 -3.60
C MET A 239 2.95 -0.80 -5.11
N VAL A 240 2.35 -1.87 -5.62
CA VAL A 240 2.13 -2.07 -7.06
C VAL A 240 0.93 -1.21 -7.47
N ALA A 241 1.19 -0.03 -8.02
CA ALA A 241 0.18 0.91 -8.45
C ALA A 241 -0.14 0.70 -9.94
N ARG A 242 -1.05 -0.24 -10.18
CA ARG A 242 -1.31 -0.82 -11.51
C ARG A 242 -1.90 0.16 -12.52
N GLY A 243 -2.67 1.14 -12.06
CA GLY A 243 -3.24 2.20 -12.91
C GLY A 243 -2.13 3.01 -13.59
N ASP A 244 -1.31 3.71 -12.80
CA ASP A 244 -0.19 4.49 -13.37
C ASP A 244 0.84 3.59 -14.06
N LEU A 245 1.18 2.43 -13.47
CA LEU A 245 2.13 1.50 -14.09
C LEU A 245 1.63 0.98 -15.45
N GLY A 246 0.36 0.62 -15.57
CA GLY A 246 -0.24 0.10 -16.80
C GLY A 246 -0.40 1.12 -17.92
N VAL A 247 -0.23 2.41 -17.61
CA VAL A 247 -0.07 3.48 -18.60
C VAL A 247 1.39 3.55 -19.08
N GLU A 248 2.35 3.30 -18.19
CA GLU A 248 3.78 3.49 -18.47
C GLU A 248 4.47 2.26 -19.09
N ILE A 249 3.90 1.06 -18.92
CA ILE A 249 4.36 -0.18 -19.56
C ILE A 249 3.23 -0.82 -20.39
N GLU A 250 3.58 -1.79 -21.22
CA GLU A 250 2.60 -2.56 -21.99
C GLU A 250 1.62 -3.27 -21.03
N PHE A 251 0.31 -3.07 -21.23
CA PHE A 251 -0.72 -3.50 -20.30
C PHE A 251 -0.72 -5.03 -20.08
N GLU A 252 -0.35 -5.81 -21.11
CA GLU A 252 -0.22 -7.26 -21.04
C GLU A 252 0.95 -7.72 -20.15
N ARG A 253 1.92 -6.85 -19.86
CA ARG A 253 3.06 -7.15 -18.97
C ARG A 253 2.73 -6.90 -17.50
N VAL A 254 1.76 -6.04 -17.19
CA VAL A 254 1.42 -5.64 -15.82
C VAL A 254 1.18 -6.85 -14.89
N PRO A 255 0.42 -7.89 -15.27
CA PRO A 255 0.21 -9.05 -14.40
C PRO A 255 1.51 -9.79 -14.04
N PHE A 256 2.46 -9.87 -14.97
CA PHE A 256 3.75 -10.53 -14.75
C PHE A 256 4.69 -9.67 -13.90
N VAL A 257 4.69 -8.36 -14.14
CA VAL A 257 5.47 -7.41 -13.33
C VAL A 257 4.99 -7.38 -11.89
N GLN A 258 3.66 -7.42 -11.65
CA GLN A 258 3.10 -7.57 -10.30
C GLN A 258 3.70 -8.78 -9.59
N LYS A 259 3.65 -9.97 -10.21
CA LYS A 259 4.19 -11.21 -9.63
C LYS A 259 5.67 -11.06 -9.28
N GLN A 260 6.47 -10.51 -10.20
CA GLN A 260 7.90 -10.29 -9.99
C GLN A 260 8.18 -9.34 -8.81
N ILE A 261 7.39 -8.26 -8.68
CA ILE A 261 7.50 -7.32 -7.56
C ILE A 261 7.18 -8.03 -6.25
N LEU A 262 6.04 -8.73 -6.18
CA LEU A 262 5.57 -9.39 -4.97
C LEU A 262 6.55 -10.47 -4.50
N GLU A 263 7.06 -11.28 -5.42
CA GLU A 263 8.09 -12.29 -5.14
C GLU A 263 9.36 -11.64 -4.56
N ARG A 264 9.92 -10.64 -5.25
CA ARG A 264 11.17 -9.96 -4.81
C ARG A 264 11.01 -9.20 -3.49
N ALA A 265 9.84 -8.65 -3.24
CA ALA A 265 9.51 -8.02 -1.97
C ALA A 265 9.41 -9.07 -0.86
N SER A 266 8.74 -10.20 -1.12
CA SER A 266 8.53 -11.25 -0.13
C SER A 266 9.85 -11.88 0.32
N VAL A 267 10.74 -12.26 -0.60
CA VAL A 267 12.04 -12.85 -0.27
C VAL A 267 12.92 -11.93 0.60
N ARG A 268 12.69 -10.62 0.54
CA ARG A 268 13.39 -9.59 1.35
C ARG A 268 12.64 -9.18 2.62
N GLY A 269 11.51 -9.82 2.93
CA GLY A 269 10.68 -9.47 4.07
C GLY A 269 9.98 -8.11 3.96
N LYS A 270 9.87 -7.56 2.76
CA LYS A 270 9.27 -6.25 2.54
C LYS A 270 7.74 -6.37 2.49
N TRP A 271 7.06 -5.32 2.91
CA TRP A 271 5.62 -5.25 2.84
C TRP A 271 5.17 -4.97 1.41
N ALA A 272 4.11 -5.64 0.92
CA ALA A 272 3.68 -5.54 -0.46
C ALA A 272 2.17 -5.31 -0.57
N ILE A 273 1.81 -4.19 -1.18
CA ILE A 273 0.43 -3.76 -1.43
C ILE A 273 0.15 -3.88 -2.93
N VAL A 274 -0.98 -4.48 -3.30
CA VAL A 274 -1.52 -4.38 -4.66
C VAL A 274 -2.65 -3.35 -4.68
N ALA A 275 -2.54 -2.37 -5.57
CA ALA A 275 -3.40 -1.21 -5.58
C ALA A 275 -4.02 -0.93 -6.95
N THR A 276 -5.07 -0.10 -6.93
CA THR A 276 -5.84 0.42 -8.07
C THR A 276 -6.63 -0.64 -8.83
N GLU A 277 -7.83 -0.29 -9.27
CA GLU A 277 -8.69 -1.15 -10.10
C GLU A 277 -9.00 -2.55 -9.54
N MET A 278 -8.99 -2.71 -8.21
CA MET A 278 -9.26 -4.01 -7.59
C MET A 278 -10.74 -4.40 -7.75
N LEU A 279 -11.67 -3.48 -7.46
CA LEU A 279 -13.12 -3.69 -7.59
C LEU A 279 -13.78 -2.47 -8.25
N ARG A 280 -13.15 -1.88 -9.28
CA ARG A 280 -13.51 -0.57 -9.84
C ARG A 280 -14.98 -0.43 -10.24
N SER A 281 -15.60 -1.48 -10.77
CA SER A 281 -17.01 -1.49 -11.14
C SER A 281 -17.94 -1.21 -9.96
N MET A 282 -17.50 -1.50 -8.73
CA MET A 282 -18.28 -1.27 -7.52
C MET A 282 -18.31 0.18 -7.03
N VAL A 283 -17.63 1.10 -7.71
CA VAL A 283 -17.88 2.54 -7.54
C VAL A 283 -19.34 2.85 -7.82
N ASP A 284 -19.89 2.24 -8.88
CA ASP A 284 -21.24 2.47 -9.37
C ASP A 284 -22.19 1.30 -9.14
N HIS A 285 -21.66 0.08 -9.02
CA HIS A 285 -22.44 -1.15 -8.91
C HIS A 285 -22.34 -1.81 -7.53
N SER A 286 -23.34 -2.63 -7.18
CA SER A 286 -23.40 -3.33 -5.90
C SER A 286 -22.64 -4.67 -5.88
N ARG A 287 -22.11 -5.10 -7.03
CA ARG A 287 -21.37 -6.36 -7.19
C ARG A 287 -20.19 -6.16 -8.13
N PRO A 288 -19.05 -6.84 -7.86
CA PRO A 288 -17.93 -6.82 -8.77
C PRO A 288 -18.17 -7.76 -9.96
N THR A 289 -17.41 -7.55 -11.02
CA THR A 289 -17.32 -8.44 -12.17
C THR A 289 -16.53 -9.71 -11.83
N ARG A 290 -16.65 -10.75 -12.66
CA ARG A 290 -15.85 -11.99 -12.50
C ARG A 290 -14.36 -11.74 -12.72
N ALA A 291 -14.01 -10.79 -13.59
CA ALA A 291 -12.63 -10.42 -13.86
C ALA A 291 -11.99 -9.80 -12.61
N GLU A 292 -12.65 -8.84 -11.98
CA GLU A 292 -12.18 -8.19 -10.74
C GLU A 292 -12.06 -9.18 -9.58
N VAL A 293 -13.03 -10.09 -9.42
CA VAL A 293 -12.93 -11.15 -8.39
C VAL A 293 -11.70 -12.04 -8.62
N THR A 294 -11.42 -12.38 -9.88
CA THR A 294 -10.26 -13.20 -10.26
C THR A 294 -8.96 -12.44 -10.02
N ASP A 295 -8.93 -11.15 -10.34
CA ASP A 295 -7.79 -10.26 -10.15
C ASP A 295 -7.43 -10.13 -8.66
N VAL A 296 -8.39 -9.81 -7.80
CA VAL A 296 -8.19 -9.76 -6.34
C VAL A 296 -7.70 -11.09 -5.80
N ALA A 297 -8.32 -12.21 -6.22
CA ALA A 297 -7.91 -13.53 -5.75
C ALA A 297 -6.45 -13.84 -6.16
N ASN A 298 -6.06 -13.50 -7.39
CA ASN A 298 -4.69 -13.72 -7.85
C ASN A 298 -3.69 -12.82 -7.12
N ALA A 299 -4.02 -11.57 -6.78
CA ALA A 299 -3.14 -10.72 -5.98
C ALA A 299 -2.78 -11.38 -4.63
N VAL A 300 -3.75 -12.03 -3.97
CA VAL A 300 -3.52 -12.81 -2.74
C VAL A 300 -2.62 -14.02 -3.01
N LEU A 301 -2.94 -14.80 -4.05
CA LEU A 301 -2.18 -16.00 -4.41
C LEU A 301 -0.75 -15.68 -4.85
N ASP A 302 -0.51 -14.48 -5.38
CA ASP A 302 0.80 -13.97 -5.76
C ASP A 302 1.60 -13.43 -4.55
N GLY A 303 1.04 -13.50 -3.34
CA GLY A 303 1.75 -13.16 -2.13
C GLY A 303 1.56 -11.72 -1.64
N ALA A 304 0.54 -10.99 -2.11
CA ALA A 304 0.22 -9.69 -1.52
C ALA A 304 -0.03 -9.81 -0.01
N ASP A 305 0.47 -8.85 0.76
CA ASP A 305 0.10 -8.72 2.17
C ASP A 305 -1.21 -7.94 2.32
N CYS A 306 -1.43 -7.01 1.39
CA CYS A 306 -2.56 -6.09 1.39
C CYS A 306 -3.07 -5.83 -0.01
N VAL A 307 -4.38 -5.60 -0.08
CA VAL A 307 -5.06 -5.08 -1.26
C VAL A 307 -5.64 -3.72 -0.94
N MET A 308 -5.60 -2.79 -1.89
CA MET A 308 -6.04 -1.41 -1.68
C MET A 308 -7.23 -1.04 -2.57
N LEU A 309 -8.25 -0.46 -1.92
CA LEU A 309 -9.39 0.19 -2.57
C LEU A 309 -9.10 1.69 -2.70
N SER A 310 -9.28 2.23 -3.91
CA SER A 310 -9.01 3.61 -4.28
C SER A 310 -10.33 4.38 -4.38
N GLU A 311 -10.85 4.56 -5.60
CA GLU A 311 -12.08 5.31 -5.86
C GLU A 311 -13.30 4.63 -5.24
N GLU A 312 -13.26 3.30 -5.13
CA GLU A 312 -14.35 2.47 -4.64
C GLU A 312 -14.81 2.88 -3.24
N THR A 313 -13.89 3.31 -2.38
CA THR A 313 -14.19 3.79 -1.03
C THR A 313 -14.10 5.30 -0.87
N ALA A 314 -13.33 5.99 -1.73
CA ALA A 314 -13.15 7.43 -1.64
C ALA A 314 -14.37 8.21 -2.17
N VAL A 315 -14.93 7.80 -3.30
CA VAL A 315 -16.02 8.50 -4.01
C VAL A 315 -17.18 7.58 -4.41
N GLY A 316 -17.01 6.26 -4.30
CA GLY A 316 -18.03 5.28 -4.67
C GLY A 316 -19.32 5.38 -3.86
N LYS A 317 -20.40 4.84 -4.44
CA LYS A 317 -21.76 4.90 -3.87
C LYS A 317 -21.94 4.05 -2.62
N HIS A 318 -21.18 2.95 -2.48
CA HIS A 318 -21.34 1.99 -1.39
C HIS A 318 -20.01 1.53 -0.75
N PRO A 319 -19.21 2.42 -0.13
CA PRO A 319 -17.87 2.10 0.37
C PRO A 319 -17.80 0.87 1.29
N ALA A 320 -18.71 0.76 2.27
CA ALA A 320 -18.73 -0.38 3.20
C ALA A 320 -19.07 -1.71 2.50
N LEU A 321 -19.94 -1.69 1.48
CA LEU A 321 -20.30 -2.88 0.70
C LEU A 321 -19.11 -3.40 -0.12
N VAL A 322 -18.29 -2.49 -0.66
CA VAL A 322 -17.06 -2.85 -1.38
C VAL A 322 -16.09 -3.57 -0.44
N ILE A 323 -15.89 -3.06 0.77
CA ILE A 323 -15.03 -3.71 1.77
C ILE A 323 -15.58 -5.11 2.12
N GLN A 324 -16.88 -5.26 2.32
CA GLN A 324 -17.49 -6.57 2.57
C GLN A 324 -17.30 -7.54 1.39
N ALA A 325 -17.39 -7.07 0.15
CA ALA A 325 -17.11 -7.89 -1.02
C ALA A 325 -15.64 -8.32 -1.05
N MET A 326 -14.72 -7.38 -0.84
CA MET A 326 -13.28 -7.65 -0.73
C MET A 326 -12.98 -8.70 0.35
N MET A 327 -13.54 -8.53 1.56
CA MET A 327 -13.42 -9.48 2.68
C MET A 327 -13.80 -10.92 2.29
N ARG A 328 -14.88 -11.11 1.53
CA ARG A 328 -15.32 -12.45 1.09
C ARG A 328 -14.34 -13.08 0.11
N ILE A 329 -13.81 -12.28 -0.82
CA ILE A 329 -12.82 -12.74 -1.80
C ILE A 329 -11.52 -13.13 -1.08
N LEU A 330 -11.02 -12.27 -0.20
CA LEU A 330 -9.79 -12.51 0.56
C LEU A 330 -9.87 -13.77 1.41
N LYS A 331 -10.97 -13.98 2.16
CA LYS A 331 -11.17 -15.21 2.95
C LYS A 331 -11.10 -16.47 2.10
N THR A 332 -11.66 -16.41 0.88
CA THR A 332 -11.65 -17.55 -0.05
C THR A 332 -10.25 -17.78 -0.62
N ALA A 333 -9.54 -16.69 -0.98
CA ALA A 333 -8.20 -16.76 -1.54
C ALA A 333 -7.14 -17.18 -0.51
N ASP A 334 -7.17 -16.63 0.71
CA ASP A 334 -6.27 -17.01 1.82
C ASP A 334 -6.37 -18.51 2.13
N ALA A 335 -7.58 -19.09 2.07
CA ALA A 335 -7.79 -20.51 2.25
C ALA A 335 -7.16 -21.35 1.12
N ALA A 336 -7.21 -20.87 -0.12
CA ALA A 336 -6.62 -21.54 -1.28
C ALA A 336 -5.08 -21.41 -1.33
N GLU A 337 -4.54 -20.27 -0.92
CA GLU A 337 -3.11 -19.96 -0.89
C GLU A 337 -2.31 -20.98 -0.06
N SER A 338 -2.94 -21.56 0.96
CA SER A 338 -2.38 -22.65 1.77
C SER A 338 -1.91 -23.87 0.96
N LYS A 339 -2.18 -23.95 -0.35
CA LYS A 339 -1.65 -25.02 -1.21
C LYS A 339 -0.39 -24.64 -2.00
N HIS A 340 -0.04 -23.36 -2.10
CA HIS A 340 0.98 -22.83 -3.03
C HIS A 340 2.12 -22.00 -2.37
N ARG A 341 2.20 -21.99 -1.04
CA ARG A 341 3.03 -21.08 -0.24
C ARG A 341 4.54 -21.07 -0.49
N GLN A 342 5.16 -22.20 -0.85
CA GLN A 342 6.63 -22.33 -0.89
C GLN A 342 7.33 -21.29 -1.79
N MET A 343 6.61 -20.71 -2.74
CA MET A 343 7.14 -19.71 -3.67
C MET A 343 7.33 -18.31 -3.06
N PHE A 344 6.66 -18.01 -1.95
CA PHE A 344 6.59 -16.64 -1.41
C PHE A 344 7.06 -16.54 0.05
N GLU A 345 7.66 -17.59 0.60
CA GLU A 345 8.29 -17.49 1.92
C GLU A 345 9.53 -16.59 1.86
N ALA A 346 9.69 -15.74 2.86
CA ALA A 346 10.82 -14.84 2.91
C ALA A 346 12.13 -15.62 3.09
N ASP A 347 13.03 -15.58 2.11
CA ASP A 347 14.37 -16.18 2.18
C ASP A 347 15.37 -15.24 2.87
N ILE A 348 14.96 -14.71 4.03
CA ILE A 348 15.79 -13.80 4.81
C ILE A 348 16.76 -14.65 5.62
N ILE A 349 18.03 -14.59 5.28
CA ILE A 349 19.09 -15.27 6.02
C ILE A 349 19.50 -14.37 7.20
N SER A 350 18.81 -14.52 8.33
CA SER A 350 19.22 -13.90 9.60
C SER A 350 18.87 -14.79 10.79
N PHE A 351 19.52 -14.55 11.93
CA PHE A 351 19.25 -15.28 13.17
C PHE A 351 17.77 -15.16 13.58
N ALA A 352 17.24 -13.93 13.59
CA ALA A 352 15.83 -13.67 13.89
C ALA A 352 14.86 -14.35 12.89
N ALA A 353 15.18 -14.31 11.59
CA ALA A 353 14.35 -14.91 10.56
C ALA A 353 14.31 -16.44 10.66
N GLY A 354 15.44 -17.07 10.97
CA GLY A 354 15.52 -18.51 11.25
C GLY A 354 14.66 -18.92 12.45
N ALA A 355 14.71 -18.15 13.54
CA ALA A 355 13.85 -18.38 14.71
C ALA A 355 12.36 -18.21 14.37
N ALA A 356 11.99 -17.18 13.59
CA ALA A 356 10.61 -16.98 13.14
C ALA A 356 10.13 -18.14 12.27
N GLY A 357 10.94 -18.61 11.31
CA GLY A 357 10.61 -19.75 10.45
C GLY A 357 10.43 -21.04 11.25
N ALA A 358 11.30 -21.29 12.23
CA ALA A 358 11.17 -22.43 13.13
C ALA A 358 9.88 -22.35 13.97
N ALA A 359 9.51 -21.16 14.47
CA ALA A 359 8.28 -20.97 15.23
C ALA A 359 7.03 -21.25 14.38
N VAL A 360 7.00 -20.77 13.13
CA VAL A 360 5.90 -21.02 12.20
C VAL A 360 5.80 -22.50 11.84
N SER A 361 6.91 -23.13 11.48
CA SER A 361 6.97 -24.56 11.18
C SER A 361 6.47 -25.41 12.35
N ALA A 362 6.89 -25.08 13.56
CA ALA A 362 6.46 -25.80 14.75
C ALA A 362 4.98 -25.57 15.08
N ALA A 363 4.49 -24.33 14.95
CA ALA A 363 3.08 -24.00 15.17
C ALA A 363 2.16 -24.78 14.24
N GLU A 364 2.50 -24.85 12.95
CA GLU A 364 1.71 -25.56 11.95
C GLU A 364 1.74 -27.07 12.15
N ARG A 365 2.91 -27.65 12.43
CA ARG A 365 3.04 -29.09 12.69
C ARG A 365 2.29 -29.55 13.94
N LEU A 366 2.24 -28.69 14.96
CA LEU A 366 1.55 -28.99 16.22
C LEU A 366 0.04 -28.68 16.17
N GLY A 367 -0.47 -28.15 15.06
CA GLY A 367 -1.86 -27.69 14.97
C GLY A 367 -2.17 -26.60 15.99
N ALA A 368 -1.19 -25.73 16.26
CA ALA A 368 -1.33 -24.65 17.22
C ALA A 368 -2.45 -23.69 16.82
N LYS A 369 -3.16 -23.16 17.82
CA LYS A 369 -4.29 -22.24 17.60
C LYS A 369 -3.85 -20.81 17.32
N ALA A 370 -2.69 -20.43 17.83
CA ALA A 370 -2.09 -19.12 17.63
C ALA A 370 -0.57 -19.17 17.82
N ILE A 371 0.12 -18.21 17.23
CA ILE A 371 1.48 -17.81 17.59
C ILE A 371 1.39 -16.52 18.40
N VAL A 372 1.87 -16.52 19.64
CA VAL A 372 1.88 -15.35 20.51
C VAL A 372 3.25 -14.68 20.45
N VAL A 373 3.29 -13.40 20.07
CA VAL A 373 4.52 -12.60 20.04
C VAL A 373 4.58 -11.71 21.28
N LEU A 374 5.64 -11.89 22.08
CA LEU A 374 5.86 -11.09 23.28
C LEU A 374 6.19 -9.63 22.94
N ALA A 375 5.79 -8.72 23.82
CA ALA A 375 6.03 -7.29 23.64
C ALA A 375 7.51 -6.93 23.60
N GLY A 376 7.81 -5.84 22.90
CA GLY A 376 9.18 -5.41 22.61
C GLY A 376 9.84 -6.15 21.45
N SER A 377 9.16 -7.13 20.85
CA SER A 377 9.68 -7.96 19.76
C SER A 377 8.93 -7.75 18.44
N ASN A 378 8.60 -6.50 18.07
CA ASN A 378 7.75 -6.18 16.90
C ASN A 378 8.29 -6.74 15.57
N VAL A 379 9.63 -6.77 15.41
CA VAL A 379 10.29 -7.39 14.26
C VAL A 379 9.96 -8.88 14.16
N THR A 380 9.75 -9.58 15.28
CA THR A 380 9.29 -10.97 15.29
C THR A 380 7.93 -11.11 14.61
N ALA A 381 6.97 -10.23 14.94
CA ALA A 381 5.65 -10.28 14.32
C ALA A 381 5.72 -10.02 12.80
N LEU A 382 6.57 -9.07 12.38
CA LEU A 382 6.86 -8.84 10.96
C LEU A 382 7.43 -10.10 10.31
N LEU A 383 8.49 -10.70 10.85
CA LEU A 383 9.13 -11.88 10.27
C LEU A 383 8.17 -13.08 10.21
N LEU A 384 7.40 -13.35 11.26
CA LEU A 384 6.37 -14.41 11.26
C LEU A 384 5.30 -14.16 10.19
N SER A 385 4.90 -12.90 10.00
CA SER A 385 3.98 -12.50 8.95
C SER A 385 4.58 -12.75 7.55
N LYS A 386 5.89 -12.50 7.37
CA LYS A 386 6.63 -12.72 6.12
C LYS A 386 6.91 -14.18 5.81
N TRP A 387 6.98 -15.02 6.84
CA TRP A 387 6.91 -16.47 6.66
C TRP A 387 5.52 -16.93 6.19
N ARG A 388 4.52 -16.04 6.09
CA ARG A 388 3.14 -16.31 5.65
C ARG A 388 2.43 -17.39 6.47
N SER A 389 2.61 -17.34 7.80
CA SER A 389 1.98 -18.25 8.76
C SER A 389 0.48 -18.49 8.47
N ARG A 390 0.07 -19.76 8.53
CA ARG A 390 -1.37 -20.16 8.50
C ARG A 390 -2.00 -20.16 9.87
N VAL A 391 -1.18 -20.10 10.90
CA VAL A 391 -1.61 -19.93 12.29
C VAL A 391 -1.68 -18.43 12.55
N PRO A 392 -2.80 -17.92 13.09
CA PRO A 392 -2.93 -16.50 13.39
C PRO A 392 -1.90 -16.07 14.42
N ILE A 393 -1.43 -14.83 14.28
CA ILE A 393 -0.38 -14.28 15.14
C ILE A 393 -1.04 -13.27 16.09
N LEU A 394 -0.90 -13.46 17.39
CA LEU A 394 -1.36 -12.51 18.40
C LEU A 394 -0.13 -11.75 18.92
N ALA A 395 0.00 -10.47 18.58
CA ALA A 395 1.19 -9.68 18.87
C ALA A 395 0.94 -8.67 19.99
N LEU A 396 1.69 -8.80 21.08
CA LEU A 396 1.53 -7.97 22.28
C LEU A 396 2.37 -6.69 22.14
N SER A 397 1.83 -5.55 22.58
CA SER A 397 2.58 -4.29 22.64
C SER A 397 1.96 -3.32 23.64
N GLY A 398 2.80 -2.53 24.31
CA GLY A 398 2.34 -1.43 25.17
C GLY A 398 2.25 -0.07 24.49
N GLY A 399 2.67 0.05 23.23
CA GLY A 399 2.59 1.31 22.47
C GLY A 399 1.48 1.29 21.43
N GLU A 400 0.60 2.30 21.43
CA GLU A 400 -0.51 2.40 20.48
C GLU A 400 -0.06 2.51 19.02
N ALA A 401 0.97 3.33 18.73
CA ALA A 401 1.52 3.45 17.39
C ALA A 401 2.05 2.10 16.86
N THR A 402 2.68 1.32 17.73
CA THR A 402 3.12 -0.04 17.40
C THR A 402 1.93 -0.96 17.15
N LEU A 403 0.88 -0.92 17.99
CA LEU A 403 -0.33 -1.73 17.79
C LEU A 403 -1.00 -1.43 16.45
N ARG A 404 -1.04 -0.16 16.03
CA ARG A 404 -1.52 0.23 14.69
C ARG A 404 -0.64 -0.34 13.59
N ARG A 405 0.68 -0.20 13.68
CA ARG A 405 1.60 -0.77 12.68
C ARG A 405 1.58 -2.31 12.63
N LEU A 406 1.30 -2.99 13.74
CA LEU A 406 1.10 -4.44 13.76
C LEU A 406 -0.18 -4.85 13.01
N ASN A 407 -1.22 -4.00 13.01
CA ASN A 407 -2.51 -4.30 12.39
C ASN A 407 -2.44 -4.42 10.85
N VAL A 408 -1.46 -3.79 10.20
CA VAL A 408 -1.24 -3.93 8.74
C VAL A 408 -0.46 -5.20 8.35
N LEU A 409 0.09 -5.92 9.32
CA LEU A 409 0.85 -7.14 9.03
C LEU A 409 -0.12 -8.30 8.75
N ARG A 410 0.19 -9.08 7.72
CA ARG A 410 -0.61 -10.24 7.31
C ARG A 410 -0.75 -11.23 8.46
N GLY A 411 -1.99 -11.55 8.84
CA GLY A 411 -2.30 -12.54 9.88
C GLY A 411 -2.04 -12.11 11.34
N VAL A 412 -1.59 -10.88 11.59
CA VAL A 412 -1.27 -10.36 12.93
C VAL A 412 -2.44 -9.61 13.59
N VAL A 413 -2.89 -10.05 14.75
CA VAL A 413 -3.85 -9.31 15.58
C VAL A 413 -3.11 -8.64 16.74
N PRO A 414 -3.13 -7.31 16.84
CA PRO A 414 -2.49 -6.60 17.94
C PRO A 414 -3.28 -6.77 19.25
N LEU A 415 -2.55 -6.96 20.36
CA LEU A 415 -3.10 -7.02 21.71
C LEU A 415 -2.38 -6.00 22.62
N PRO A 416 -3.09 -4.98 23.14
CA PRO A 416 -2.50 -4.04 24.08
C PRO A 416 -2.12 -4.73 25.39
N ILE A 417 -0.96 -4.36 25.93
CA ILE A 417 -0.50 -4.80 27.26
C ILE A 417 0.13 -3.65 28.04
N GLU A 418 0.30 -3.83 29.35
CA GLU A 418 1.12 -2.92 30.15
C GLU A 418 2.62 -3.09 29.82
N SER A 419 3.34 -1.98 29.71
CA SER A 419 4.74 -1.94 29.23
C SER A 419 5.75 -2.67 30.13
N GLN A 420 5.38 -3.02 31.37
CA GLN A 420 6.25 -3.68 32.35
C GLN A 420 5.87 -5.15 32.64
N ALA A 421 4.94 -5.74 31.88
CA ALA A 421 4.52 -7.11 32.12
C ALA A 421 5.63 -8.12 31.81
N GLY A 422 5.96 -8.98 32.78
CA GLY A 422 6.87 -10.11 32.59
C GLY A 422 6.29 -11.22 31.68
N MET A 423 7.13 -12.15 31.24
CA MET A 423 6.76 -13.19 30.27
C MET A 423 5.52 -14.01 30.67
N GLU A 424 5.46 -14.53 31.91
CA GLU A 424 4.30 -15.33 32.36
C GLU A 424 3.01 -14.50 32.40
N GLN A 425 3.08 -13.21 32.77
CA GLN A 425 1.92 -12.32 32.78
C GLN A 425 1.41 -12.05 31.35
N GLN A 426 2.33 -11.85 30.41
CA GLN A 426 2.00 -11.72 28.99
C GLN A 426 1.34 -12.98 28.42
N ILE A 427 1.87 -14.17 28.74
CA ILE A 427 1.29 -15.45 28.32
C ILE A 427 -0.10 -15.64 28.93
N LYS A 428 -0.29 -15.31 30.21
CA LYS A 428 -1.60 -15.39 30.87
C LYS A 428 -2.65 -14.48 30.21
N LEU A 429 -2.25 -13.27 29.84
CA LEU A 429 -3.11 -12.34 29.11
C LEU A 429 -3.46 -12.87 27.71
N ALA A 430 -2.49 -13.46 27.02
CA ALA A 430 -2.71 -14.10 25.73
C ALA A 430 -3.68 -15.29 25.86
N ASP A 431 -3.53 -16.16 26.87
CA ASP A 431 -4.45 -17.26 27.15
C ASP A 431 -5.89 -16.74 27.33
N ALA A 432 -6.08 -15.73 28.18
CA ALA A 432 -7.39 -15.13 28.42
C ALA A 432 -8.00 -14.55 27.14
N ARG A 433 -7.21 -13.84 26.34
CA ARG A 433 -7.66 -13.25 25.08
C ARG A 433 -8.05 -14.30 24.04
N LEU A 434 -7.26 -15.37 23.92
CA LEU A 434 -7.54 -16.45 22.98
C LEU A 434 -8.82 -17.21 23.33
N ILE A 435 -9.10 -17.37 24.63
CA ILE A 435 -10.35 -17.97 25.11
C ILE A 435 -11.54 -17.04 24.85
N GLU A 436 -11.41 -15.75 25.20
CA GLU A 436 -12.46 -14.74 25.02
C GLU A 436 -12.91 -14.64 23.54
N GLU A 437 -11.94 -14.61 22.62
CA GLU A 437 -12.20 -14.51 21.18
C GLU A 437 -12.58 -15.87 20.55
N GLY A 438 -12.59 -16.95 21.32
CA GLY A 438 -12.94 -18.29 20.84
C GLY A 438 -11.92 -18.91 19.87
N TRP A 439 -10.67 -18.44 19.91
CA TRP A 439 -9.58 -18.97 19.07
C TRP A 439 -9.02 -20.28 19.62
N ALA A 440 -8.95 -20.41 20.95
CA ALA A 440 -8.41 -21.57 21.65
C ALA A 440 -9.17 -21.85 22.95
N GLY A 441 -9.22 -23.11 23.36
CA GLY A 441 -9.70 -23.54 24.68
C GLY A 441 -8.57 -24.03 25.60
N PRO A 442 -8.84 -24.24 26.90
CA PRO A 442 -7.86 -24.83 27.81
C PRO A 442 -7.31 -26.16 27.28
N GLY A 443 -5.99 -26.31 27.32
CA GLY A 443 -5.28 -27.49 26.79
C GLY A 443 -4.96 -27.43 25.30
N ASP A 444 -5.47 -26.46 24.54
CA ASP A 444 -5.01 -26.23 23.17
C ASP A 444 -3.54 -25.79 23.13
N THR A 445 -2.84 -26.13 22.05
CA THR A 445 -1.45 -25.75 21.85
C THR A 445 -1.35 -24.34 21.28
N ILE A 446 -0.44 -23.53 21.81
CA ILE A 446 0.06 -22.30 21.18
C ILE A 446 1.59 -22.31 21.14
N VAL A 447 2.15 -21.51 20.25
CA VAL A 447 3.60 -21.24 20.21
C VAL A 447 3.82 -19.81 20.64
N VAL A 448 4.75 -19.59 21.57
CA VAL A 448 5.16 -18.25 22.01
C VAL A 448 6.52 -17.96 21.40
N ALA A 449 6.67 -16.80 20.76
CA ALA A 449 7.92 -16.34 20.17
C ALA A 449 8.28 -14.94 20.67
N GLY A 450 9.56 -14.67 20.82
CA GLY A 450 10.05 -13.34 21.21
C GLY A 450 11.54 -13.30 21.48
N ALA A 451 12.00 -12.13 21.92
CA ALA A 451 13.36 -11.90 22.38
C ALA A 451 13.42 -11.93 23.91
N ILE A 452 14.32 -12.74 24.46
CA ILE A 452 14.56 -12.88 25.90
C ILE A 452 16.04 -12.54 26.19
N PRO A 453 16.34 -11.72 27.22
CA PRO A 453 15.42 -11.02 28.13
C PRO A 453 14.54 -9.96 27.42
N LEU A 454 13.35 -9.74 27.96
CA LEU A 454 12.39 -8.77 27.43
C LEU A 454 12.91 -7.33 27.58
N GLY A 455 12.59 -6.47 26.62
CA GLY A 455 12.88 -5.03 26.72
C GLY A 455 14.32 -4.61 26.38
N GLU A 456 15.22 -5.55 26.12
CA GLU A 456 16.63 -5.26 25.78
C GLU A 456 16.87 -5.00 24.28
N GLY A 457 15.82 -4.90 23.47
CA GLY A 457 15.94 -4.66 22.02
C GLY A 457 16.66 -5.78 21.26
N LYS A 458 16.71 -6.99 21.84
CA LYS A 458 17.33 -8.16 21.21
C LYS A 458 16.51 -8.68 20.04
N GLU A 459 17.20 -9.34 19.11
CA GLU A 459 16.58 -10.10 18.03
C GLU A 459 15.79 -11.31 18.57
N THR A 460 14.84 -11.82 17.78
CA THR A 460 14.05 -13.02 18.10
C THR A 460 14.97 -14.20 18.41
N ASN A 461 14.90 -14.74 19.63
CA ASN A 461 15.85 -15.78 20.07
C ASN A 461 15.20 -16.91 20.89
N SER A 462 13.88 -16.86 21.12
CA SER A 462 13.18 -17.82 21.95
C SER A 462 11.88 -18.30 21.31
N ILE A 463 11.65 -19.60 21.42
CA ILE A 463 10.41 -20.28 21.05
C ILE A 463 10.00 -21.13 22.26
N ARG A 464 8.76 -20.97 22.73
CA ARG A 464 8.19 -21.77 23.80
C ARG A 464 6.88 -22.40 23.35
N PHE A 465 6.77 -23.70 23.60
CA PHE A 465 5.52 -24.43 23.45
C PHE A 465 4.69 -24.29 24.72
N HIS A 466 3.42 -23.93 24.58
CA HIS A 466 2.53 -23.70 25.72
C HIS A 466 1.16 -24.32 25.48
N ARG A 467 0.56 -24.80 26.57
CA ARG A 467 -0.82 -25.28 26.60
C ARG A 467 -1.66 -24.22 27.27
N VAL A 468 -2.67 -23.72 26.57
CA VAL A 468 -3.56 -22.66 27.05
C VAL A 468 -4.13 -23.04 28.42
N ARG A 469 -4.00 -22.14 29.39
CA ARG A 469 -4.48 -22.34 30.76
C ARG A 469 -5.82 -21.63 30.96
N GLN A 470 -6.65 -22.15 31.86
CA GLN A 470 -7.96 -21.57 32.14
C GLN A 470 -7.87 -20.36 33.11
N ARG A 471 -6.81 -20.28 33.95
CA ARG A 471 -6.53 -19.20 34.91
C ARG A 471 -5.04 -19.09 35.26
#